data_AF-A0A2M8GIX1-F1
#
_entry.id   AF-A0A2M8GIX1-F1
#
_cell.length_a   1.000
_cell.length_b   1.000
_cell.length_c   1.000
_cell.angle_alpha   90.00
_cell.angle_beta   90.00
_cell.angle_gamma   90.00
#
_symmetry.space_group_name_H-M   'P 1'
#
loop_
_entity.id
_entity.type
_entity.pdbx_description
1 polymer ?
#
loop_
_entity_poly.entity_id
_entity_poly.type
_entity_poly.pdbx_seq_one_letter_code
_entity_poly.pdbx_strand_id
1 'polypeptide(L)'
;MNDAVITLKTDYDLKTKAMKLADELGFSLSSLINAYLKSFLRTKTVNFSTLDESRPTKFMIDSLKESKADIKAGRVSPAFSDAKSAIEWLHNDKS
;
A
#
# COMPACT_ATOMS: atom_id res chain seq x y z
N MET A 1 -27.31 14.60 -14.91
CA MET A 1 -26.47 13.42 -14.60
C MET A 1 -26.12 12.76 -15.93
N ASN A 2 -24.83 12.64 -16.25
CA ASN A 2 -24.36 11.86 -17.39
C ASN A 2 -23.79 10.56 -16.83
N ASP A 3 -24.70 9.64 -16.49
CA ASP A 3 -24.30 8.33 -15.98
C ASP A 3 -24.08 7.38 -17.15
N ALA A 4 -23.02 6.58 -17.06
CA ALA A 4 -22.72 5.53 -18.02
C ALA A 4 -22.86 4.18 -17.34
N VAL A 5 -23.35 3.18 -18.09
CA VAL A 5 -23.52 1.82 -17.59
C VAL A 5 -22.31 0.98 -18.01
N ILE A 6 -21.72 0.27 -17.05
CA ILE A 6 -20.66 -0.72 -17.28
C ILE A 6 -21.26 -2.11 -17.10
N THR A 7 -21.28 -2.90 -18.18
CA THR A 7 -21.69 -4.31 -18.15
C THR A 7 -20.44 -5.19 -18.19
N LEU A 8 -20.24 -6.00 -17.14
CA LEU A 8 -19.12 -6.92 -17.02
C LEU A 8 -19.63 -8.35 -16.96
N LYS A 9 -19.18 -9.20 -17.90
CA LYS A 9 -19.36 -10.65 -17.80
C LYS A 9 -18.31 -11.21 -16.84
N THR A 10 -18.75 -12.00 -15.87
CA THR A 10 -17.87 -12.61 -14.86
C THR A 10 -18.48 -13.91 -14.36
N ASP A 11 -17.73 -14.65 -13.56
CA ASP A 11 -18.18 -15.87 -12.92
C ASP A 11 -19.26 -15.60 -11.84
N TYR A 12 -20.24 -16.49 -11.74
CA TYR A 12 -21.37 -16.33 -10.83
C TYR A 12 -20.93 -16.37 -9.36
N ASP A 13 -20.05 -17.30 -9.01
CA ASP A 13 -19.58 -17.45 -7.64
C ASP A 13 -18.71 -16.27 -7.23
N LEU A 14 -17.85 -15.79 -8.15
CA LEU A 14 -17.04 -14.59 -7.92
C LEU A 14 -17.91 -13.37 -7.61
N LYS A 15 -18.94 -13.11 -8.44
CA LYS A 15 -19.87 -12.00 -8.24
C LYS A 15 -20.56 -12.10 -6.87
N THR A 16 -21.10 -13.27 -6.55
CA THR A 16 -21.89 -13.48 -5.33
C THR A 16 -21.02 -13.32 -4.08
N LYS A 17 -19.81 -13.88 -4.08
CA LYS A 17 -18.85 -13.73 -2.97
C LYS A 17 -18.41 -12.28 -2.79
N ALA A 18 -18.09 -11.58 -3.89
CA ALA A 18 -17.70 -10.17 -3.83
C ALA A 18 -18.83 -9.27 -3.33
N MET A 19 -20.08 -9.52 -3.74
CA MET A 19 -21.24 -8.79 -3.23
C MET A 19 -21.44 -9.01 -1.72
N LYS A 20 -21.35 -10.26 -1.26
CA LYS A 20 -21.48 -10.58 0.17
C LYS A 20 -20.39 -9.90 1.00
N LEU A 21 -19.15 -9.96 0.56
CA LEU A 21 -18.03 -9.31 1.25
C LEU A 21 -18.20 -7.78 1.28
N ALA A 22 -18.67 -7.17 0.18
CA ALA A 22 -18.94 -5.74 0.15
C ALA A 22 -20.00 -5.34 1.18
N ASP A 23 -21.08 -6.12 1.28
CA ASP A 23 -22.18 -5.90 2.24
C ASP A 23 -21.72 -6.06 3.69
N GLU A 24 -20.92 -7.10 3.98
CA GLU A 24 -20.27 -7.29 5.30
C GLU A 24 -19.40 -6.09 5.71
N LEU A 25 -18.79 -5.39 4.73
CA LEU A 25 -18.00 -4.19 4.94
C LEU A 25 -18.81 -2.88 4.90
N GLY A 26 -20.13 -2.96 4.69
CA GLY A 26 -21.03 -1.79 4.63
C GLY A 26 -20.99 -1.01 3.32
N PHE A 27 -20.58 -1.64 2.22
CA PHE A 27 -20.50 -1.02 0.89
C PHE A 27 -21.31 -1.77 -0.16
N SER A 28 -21.82 -1.05 -1.17
CA SER A 28 -22.28 -1.72 -2.39
C SER A 28 -21.09 -2.11 -3.27
N LEU A 29 -21.20 -3.23 -4.00
CA LEU A 29 -20.18 -3.64 -4.98
C LEU A 29 -19.93 -2.55 -6.03
N SER A 30 -20.98 -1.86 -6.48
CA SER A 30 -20.87 -0.74 -7.44
C SER A 30 -20.05 0.43 -6.89
N SER A 31 -20.21 0.76 -5.60
CA SER A 31 -19.42 1.81 -4.95
C SER A 31 -17.93 1.46 -4.93
N LEU A 32 -17.60 0.20 -4.65
CA LEU A 32 -16.21 -0.30 -4.64
C LEU A 32 -15.59 -0.30 -6.05
N ILE A 33 -16.32 -0.73 -7.07
CA ILE A 33 -15.85 -0.68 -8.47
C ILE A 33 -15.56 0.76 -8.89
N ASN A 34 -16.47 1.70 -8.57
CA ASN A 34 -16.26 3.12 -8.85
C ASN A 34 -15.06 3.69 -8.08
N ALA A 35 -14.88 3.32 -6.82
CA ALA A 35 -13.72 3.73 -6.03
C ALA A 35 -12.40 3.19 -6.62
N TYR A 36 -12.39 1.92 -7.05
CA TYR A 36 -11.25 1.33 -7.73
C TYR A 36 -10.90 2.06 -9.03
N LEU A 37 -11.89 2.34 -9.90
CA LEU A 37 -11.67 3.08 -11.14
C LEU A 37 -11.09 4.49 -10.88
N LYS A 38 -11.60 5.20 -9.86
CA LYS A 38 -11.05 6.49 -9.44
C LYS A 38 -9.61 6.36 -8.96
N SER A 39 -9.30 5.32 -8.17
CA SER A 39 -7.94 5.07 -7.68
C SER A 39 -6.99 4.71 -8.83
N PHE A 40 -7.46 3.88 -9.77
CA PHE A 40 -6.72 3.50 -10.97
C PHE A 40 -6.37 4.73 -11.82
N LEU A 41 -7.32 5.64 -12.05
CA LEU A 41 -7.07 6.89 -12.78
C LEU A 41 -6.09 7.82 -12.05
N ARG A 42 -6.18 7.89 -10.71
CA ARG A 42 -5.30 8.73 -9.89
C ARG A 42 -3.87 8.21 -9.85
N THR A 43 -3.70 6.90 -9.64
CA THR A 43 -2.39 6.27 -9.45
C THR A 43 -1.73 5.91 -10.78
N LYS A 44 -2.52 5.66 -11.83
CA LYS A 44 -2.08 5.14 -13.12
C LYS A 44 -1.29 3.83 -13.00
N THR A 45 -1.53 3.06 -11.94
CA THR A 45 -0.86 1.80 -11.65
C THR A 45 -1.87 0.68 -11.45
N VAL A 46 -1.50 -0.53 -11.83
CA VAL A 46 -2.19 -1.76 -11.43
C VAL A 46 -1.23 -2.57 -10.58
N ASN A 47 -1.65 -2.94 -9.37
CA ASN A 47 -0.84 -3.75 -8.47
C ASN A 47 -1.24 -5.21 -8.61
N PHE A 48 -0.27 -6.06 -8.91
CA PHE A 48 -0.40 -7.51 -8.84
C PHE A 48 0.70 -8.02 -7.92
N SER A 49 0.31 -8.79 -6.92
CA SER A 49 1.23 -9.43 -5.99
C SER A 49 0.94 -10.91 -5.92
N THR A 50 1.97 -11.74 -6.07
CA THR A 50 1.93 -13.16 -5.71
C THR A 50 2.30 -13.36 -4.23
N LEU A 51 2.80 -12.32 -3.59
CA LEU A 51 3.06 -12.29 -2.15
C LEU A 51 1.73 -11.98 -1.45
N ASP A 52 1.45 -12.74 -0.39
CA ASP A 52 0.42 -12.40 0.58
C ASP A 52 0.70 -10.98 1.11
N GLU A 53 -0.08 -9.99 0.69
CA GLU A 53 0.10 -8.58 1.06
C GLU A 53 -0.02 -8.34 2.57
N SER A 54 -0.55 -9.30 3.32
CA SER A 54 -0.57 -9.26 4.78
C SER A 54 0.79 -9.59 5.42
N ARG A 55 1.79 -10.03 4.64
CA ARG A 55 3.10 -10.46 5.14
C ARG A 55 4.24 -9.60 4.57
N PRO A 56 5.09 -9.01 5.45
CA PRO A 56 6.29 -8.32 5.01
C PRO A 56 7.23 -9.26 4.24
N THR A 57 7.97 -8.72 3.27
CA THR A 57 9.00 -9.49 2.56
C THR A 57 10.12 -9.91 3.50
N LYS A 58 10.83 -11.00 3.17
CA LYS A 58 12.01 -11.42 3.94
C LYS A 58 13.03 -10.28 4.08
N PHE A 59 13.26 -9.53 3.00
CA PHE A 59 14.12 -8.35 3.01
C PHE A 59 13.67 -7.32 4.05
N MET A 60 12.38 -6.96 4.06
CA MET A 60 11.84 -6.00 5.04
C MET A 60 11.97 -6.52 6.48
N ILE A 61 11.73 -7.82 6.70
CA ILE A 61 11.90 -8.45 8.03
C ILE A 61 13.36 -8.34 8.49
N ASP A 62 14.31 -8.63 7.59
CA ASP A 62 15.73 -8.62 7.92
C ASP A 62 16.24 -7.19 8.14
N SER A 63 15.82 -6.21 7.33
CA SER A 63 16.10 -4.78 7.56
C SER A 63 15.55 -4.27 8.89
N LEU A 64 14.37 -4.73 9.31
CA LEU A 64 13.82 -4.39 10.63
C LEU A 64 14.62 -5.00 11.79
N LYS A 65 15.23 -6.18 11.61
CA LYS A 65 16.12 -6.79 12.62
C LYS A 65 17.44 -6.03 12.73
N GLU A 66 18.02 -5.68 11.59
CA GLU A 66 19.25 -4.89 11.50
C GLU A 66 19.07 -3.52 12.17
N SER A 67 18.01 -2.80 11.80
CA SER A 67 17.66 -1.51 12.43
C SER A 67 17.52 -1.61 13.95
N LYS A 68 16.89 -2.69 14.46
CA LYS A 68 16.81 -2.93 15.92
C LYS A 68 18.18 -3.15 16.56
N ALA A 69 19.11 -3.82 15.88
CA ALA A 69 20.46 -4.04 16.36
C ALA A 69 21.27 -2.72 16.35
N ASP A 70 21.11 -1.91 15.30
CA ASP A 70 21.76 -0.61 15.17
C ASP A 70 21.31 0.38 16.23
N ILE A 71 20.00 0.44 16.52
CA ILE A 71 19.45 1.24 17.63
C ILE A 71 20.09 0.84 18.96
N LYS A 72 20.19 -0.47 19.25
CA LYS A 72 20.84 -0.95 20.48
C LYS A 72 22.33 -0.64 20.53
N ALA A 73 23.00 -0.64 19.38
CA ALA A 73 24.41 -0.36 19.27
C ALA A 73 24.73 1.14 19.18
N GLY A 74 23.73 2.02 19.18
CA GLY A 74 23.91 3.46 18.98
C GLY A 74 24.33 3.85 17.56
N ARG A 75 24.22 2.94 16.59
CA ARG A 75 24.47 3.20 15.15
C ARG A 75 23.24 3.84 14.52
N VAL A 76 22.83 4.97 15.05
CA VAL A 76 21.65 5.72 14.58
C VAL A 76 22.06 7.09 14.12
N SER A 77 21.26 7.68 13.24
CA SER A 77 21.43 9.09 12.90
C SER A 77 21.26 9.96 14.15
N PRO A 78 21.94 11.12 14.19
CA PRO A 78 21.70 12.10 15.24
C PRO A 78 20.26 12.63 15.17
N ALA A 79 19.76 13.18 16.28
CA ALA A 79 18.50 13.92 16.27
C ALA A 79 18.72 15.28 15.57
N PHE A 80 17.82 15.63 14.65
CA PHE A 80 17.89 16.87 13.90
C PHE A 80 16.84 17.87 14.38
N SER A 81 17.22 19.14 14.49
CA SER A 81 16.32 20.25 14.88
C SER A 81 15.52 20.83 13.72
N ASP A 82 15.93 20.55 12.48
CA ASP A 82 15.37 21.11 11.27
C ASP A 82 15.57 20.17 10.08
N ALA A 83 14.76 20.31 9.04
CA ALA A 83 14.80 19.44 7.87
C ALA A 83 16.08 19.61 7.04
N LYS A 84 16.71 20.79 7.05
CA LYS A 84 17.89 21.07 6.25
C LYS A 84 19.09 20.27 6.75
N SER A 85 19.33 20.27 8.07
CA SER A 85 20.40 19.49 8.69
C SER A 85 20.22 17.98 8.49
N ALA A 86 18.99 17.47 8.54
CA ALA A 86 18.70 16.06 8.25
C ALA A 86 19.05 15.67 6.81
N ILE A 87 18.69 16.51 5.83
CA ILE A 87 18.97 16.28 4.41
C ILE A 87 20.47 16.36 4.12
N GLU A 88 21.17 17.35 4.71
CA GLU A 88 22.62 17.48 4.55
C GLU A 88 23.36 16.26 5.09
N TRP A 89 22.93 15.70 6.23
CA TRP A 89 23.49 14.46 6.77
C TRP A 89 23.26 13.28 5.83
N LEU A 90 22.03 13.10 5.33
CA LEU A 90 21.68 11.99 4.42
C LEU A 90 22.49 11.99 3.11
N HIS A 91 22.81 13.16 2.57
CA HIS A 91 23.56 13.26 1.31
C HIS A 91 25.09 13.26 1.50
N ASN A 92 25.58 13.66 2.68
CA ASN A 92 27.02 13.66 2.98
C ASN A 92 27.50 12.33 3.58
N ASP A 93 26.61 11.54 4.16
CA ASP A 93 26.94 10.22 4.68
C ASP A 93 27.19 9.27 3.50
N LYS A 94 28.47 9.05 3.18
CA LYS A 94 28.90 7.96 2.31
C LYS A 94 28.94 6.69 3.15
N SER A 95 27.77 6.11 3.42
CA SER A 95 27.67 4.74 3.94
C SER A 95 28.24 3.73 2.94
#